data_AF-A0A8I2BB84-F1
#
_entry.id   AF-A0A8I2BB84-F1
#
_cell.length_a   1.000
_cell.length_b   1.000
_cell.length_c   1.000
_cell.angle_alpha   90.00
_cell.angle_beta   90.00
_cell.angle_gamma   90.00
#
_symmetry.space_group_name_H-M   'P 1'
#
loop_
_entity.id
_entity.type
_entity.pdbx_description
1 polymer ?
#
loop_
_entity_poly.entity_id
_entity_poly.type
_entity_poly.pdbx_seq_one_letter_code
_entity_poly.pdbx_strand_id
1 'polypeptide(L)'
;MKHSDIGDFTKNPKTGDISKMKGGGHGQSNIEFLEKNNIDYNINKVYENGVRVGNVPGHKVKAKRSGSNQSWFPESWKESDIAAAGAKIAELPEFANAENGVTIFGEYKGVRVGVIKTNGEIGTIFPDATKQP
;
A
#
# COMPACT_ATOMS: atom_id res chain seq x y z
N MET A 1 -6.08 8.84 3.63
CA MET A 1 -6.13 8.16 2.32
C MET A 1 -4.84 8.32 1.51
N LYS A 2 -4.38 9.54 1.22
CA LYS A 2 -3.09 9.84 0.56
C LYS A 2 -1.89 8.96 0.95
N HIS A 3 -1.76 8.60 2.23
CA HIS A 3 -0.76 7.66 2.71
C HIS A 3 -0.81 6.29 1.99
N SER A 4 -1.99 5.69 1.85
CA SER A 4 -2.13 4.38 1.21
C SER A 4 -1.97 4.45 -0.31
N ASP A 5 -2.31 5.58 -0.94
CA ASP A 5 -2.15 5.76 -2.39
C ASP A 5 -0.70 6.13 -2.77
N ILE A 6 -0.20 7.29 -2.35
CA ILE A 6 1.13 7.82 -2.71
C ILE A 6 2.23 7.31 -1.78
N GLY A 7 1.95 7.14 -0.48
CA GLY A 7 2.96 6.78 0.51
C GLY A 7 3.60 7.95 1.25
N ASP A 8 4.29 7.61 2.33
CA ASP A 8 5.10 8.54 3.11
C ASP A 8 6.57 8.41 2.75
N PHE A 9 7.27 9.55 2.71
CA PHE A 9 8.68 9.60 2.35
C PHE A 9 9.49 10.35 3.41
N THR A 10 10.73 9.92 3.62
CA THR A 10 11.73 10.71 4.34
C THR A 10 12.29 11.79 3.43
N LYS A 11 12.77 12.87 4.05
CA LYS A 11 13.49 13.94 3.35
C LYS A 11 14.97 13.93 3.74
N ASN A 12 15.83 14.35 2.82
CA ASN A 12 17.21 14.65 3.13
C ASN A 12 17.25 15.86 4.08
N PRO A 13 17.86 15.78 5.27
CA PRO A 13 17.87 16.89 6.22
C PRO A 13 18.66 18.11 5.73
N LYS A 14 19.59 17.93 4.78
CA LYS A 14 20.41 19.02 4.23
C LYS A 14 19.74 19.73 3.06
N THR A 15 19.14 18.97 2.14
CA THR A 15 18.59 19.53 0.89
C THR A 15 17.07 19.66 0.91
N GLY A 16 16.38 18.95 1.81
CA GLY A 16 14.92 18.89 1.86
C GLY A 16 14.29 17.96 0.82
N ASP A 17 15.11 17.39 -0.08
CA ASP A 17 14.64 16.53 -1.16
C ASP A 17 14.05 15.22 -0.64
N ILE A 18 13.14 14.64 -1.42
CA ILE A 18 12.62 13.30 -1.18
C ILE A 18 13.79 12.30 -1.20
N SER A 19 13.82 11.39 -0.24
CA SER A 19 14.92 10.43 -0.08
C SER A 19 14.47 8.98 -0.14
N LYS A 20 13.64 8.52 0.80
CA LYS A 20 13.26 7.10 0.91
C LYS A 20 11.79 6.97 1.21
N MET A 21 11.17 5.99 0.58
CA MET A 21 9.85 5.54 0.99
C MET A 21 9.90 4.98 2.41
N LYS A 22 8.93 5.37 3.25
CA LYS A 22 8.84 5.02 4.68
C LYS A 22 7.67 4.08 4.97
N GLY A 23 6.54 4.24 4.29
CA GLY A 23 5.35 3.41 4.46
C GLY A 23 4.24 3.78 3.47
N GLY A 24 3.18 2.96 3.44
CA GLY A 24 2.05 3.12 2.52
C GLY A 24 2.46 2.92 1.06
N GLY A 25 1.89 3.75 0.17
CA GLY A 25 2.25 3.82 -1.25
C GLY A 25 1.94 2.54 -2.01
N HIS A 26 0.66 2.22 -2.06
CA HIS A 26 0.11 1.02 -2.68
C HIS A 26 -0.73 1.33 -3.92
N GLY A 27 -0.96 2.59 -4.28
CA GLY A 27 -1.68 2.93 -5.50
C GLY A 27 -0.77 3.19 -6.69
N GLN A 28 -1.38 3.46 -7.85
CA GLN A 28 -0.65 3.85 -9.05
C GLN A 28 0.09 5.18 -8.86
N SER A 29 -0.49 6.12 -8.09
CA SER A 29 0.14 7.39 -7.77
C SER A 29 1.48 7.24 -7.05
N ASN A 30 1.71 6.14 -6.32
CA ASN A 30 3.03 5.85 -5.74
C ASN A 30 4.07 5.58 -6.83
N ILE A 31 3.75 4.73 -7.81
CA ILE A 31 4.66 4.40 -8.92
C ILE A 31 5.04 5.67 -9.68
N GLU A 32 4.06 6.48 -10.06
CA GLU A 32 4.29 7.77 -10.74
C GLU A 32 5.13 8.72 -9.89
N PHE A 33 4.91 8.74 -8.57
CA PHE A 33 5.71 9.55 -7.66
C PHE A 33 7.16 9.04 -7.55
N LEU A 34 7.37 7.73 -7.51
CA LEU A 34 8.71 7.13 -7.48
C LEU A 34 9.48 7.48 -8.76
N GLU A 35 8.87 7.32 -9.94
CA GLU A 35 9.45 7.65 -11.24
C GLU A 35 9.82 9.14 -11.33
N LYS A 36 8.88 10.02 -10.95
CA LYS A 36 9.11 11.47 -10.94
C LYS A 36 10.30 11.89 -10.05
N ASN A 37 10.57 11.13 -8.99
CA ASN A 37 11.65 11.41 -8.05
C ASN A 37 12.90 10.53 -8.28
N ASN A 38 12.98 9.81 -9.41
CA ASN A 38 14.07 8.89 -9.72
C ASN A 38 14.36 7.88 -8.60
N ILE A 39 13.30 7.31 -8.01
CA ILE A 39 13.41 6.26 -6.99
C ILE A 39 13.07 4.93 -7.64
N ASP A 40 14.04 4.02 -7.63
CA ASP A 40 13.86 2.69 -8.21
C ASP A 40 12.79 1.88 -7.49
N TYR A 41 12.06 1.08 -8.28
CA TYR A 41 11.15 0.06 -7.82
C TYR A 41 11.18 -1.13 -8.78
N ASN A 42 10.76 -2.29 -8.29
CA ASN A 42 10.63 -3.49 -9.09
C ASN A 42 9.21 -4.03 -8.94
N ILE A 43 8.59 -4.43 -10.05
CA ILE A 43 7.41 -5.29 -10.06
C ILE A 43 7.89 -6.69 -10.46
N ASN A 44 7.82 -7.62 -9.51
CA ASN A 44 8.31 -8.99 -9.69
C ASN A 44 7.22 -9.95 -10.16
N LYS A 45 5.95 -9.65 -9.84
CA LYS A 45 4.79 -10.44 -10.25
C LYS A 45 3.55 -9.54 -10.34
N VAL A 46 2.67 -9.88 -11.28
CA VAL A 46 1.30 -9.36 -11.36
C VAL A 46 0.35 -10.55 -11.22
N TYR A 47 -0.62 -10.46 -10.30
CA TYR A 47 -1.70 -11.44 -10.16
C TYR A 47 -2.73 -11.24 -11.28
N GLU A 48 -3.54 -12.26 -11.57
CA GLU A 48 -4.55 -12.20 -12.63
C GLU A 48 -5.57 -11.07 -12.43
N ASN A 49 -5.88 -10.74 -11.18
CA ASN A 49 -6.75 -9.62 -10.82
C ASN A 49 -6.07 -8.23 -10.89
N GLY A 50 -4.83 -8.16 -11.36
CA GLY A 50 -4.08 -6.93 -11.59
C GLY A 50 -3.27 -6.43 -10.39
N VAL A 51 -3.34 -7.07 -9.21
CA VAL A 51 -2.45 -6.71 -8.09
C VAL A 51 -1.00 -6.94 -8.46
N ARG A 52 -0.15 -5.98 -8.17
CA ARG A 52 1.29 -6.01 -8.49
C ARG A 52 2.08 -6.18 -7.20
N VAL A 53 3.13 -7.00 -7.21
CA VAL A 53 4.00 -7.19 -6.06
C VAL A 53 5.47 -7.12 -6.45
N GLY A 54 6.28 -6.61 -5.53
CA GLY A 54 7.71 -6.44 -5.74
C GLY A 54 8.36 -5.68 -4.58
N ASN A 55 9.26 -4.75 -4.88
CA ASN A 55 10.07 -4.09 -3.86
C ASN A 55 10.51 -2.68 -4.28
N VAL A 56 10.98 -1.91 -3.30
CA VAL A 56 11.62 -0.61 -3.50
C VAL A 56 13.02 -0.69 -2.89
N PRO A 57 14.10 -0.86 -3.68
CA PRO A 57 15.46 -1.08 -3.14
C PRO A 57 15.91 -0.04 -2.12
N GLY A 58 15.52 1.22 -2.31
CA GLY A 58 15.81 2.34 -1.42
C GLY A 58 14.93 2.44 -0.16
N HIS A 59 13.97 1.53 0.05
CA HIS A 59 12.96 1.66 1.11
C HIS A 59 13.56 1.74 2.52
N LYS A 60 12.95 2.52 3.42
CA LYS A 60 13.43 2.65 4.81
C LYS A 60 13.40 1.31 5.54
N VAL A 61 12.26 0.61 5.47
CA VAL A 61 12.06 -0.75 6.00
C VAL A 61 12.86 -1.77 5.19
N LYS A 62 13.77 -2.52 5.83
CA LYS A 62 14.69 -3.47 5.15
C LYS A 62 13.96 -4.58 4.39
N ALA A 63 12.89 -5.14 4.96
CA ALA A 63 12.13 -6.22 4.32
C ALA A 63 11.52 -5.80 2.97
N LYS A 64 11.22 -4.51 2.78
CA LYS A 64 10.62 -3.97 1.55
C LYS A 64 11.65 -3.71 0.43
N ARG A 65 12.94 -3.94 0.67
CA ARG A 65 14.02 -3.64 -0.29
C ARG A 65 14.24 -4.71 -1.35
N SER A 66 13.75 -5.91 -1.13
CA SER A 66 13.89 -7.04 -2.04
C SER A 66 12.67 -7.97 -1.95
N GLY A 67 12.57 -8.92 -2.89
CA GLY A 67 11.46 -9.87 -2.96
C GLY A 67 10.13 -9.18 -3.30
N SER A 68 9.01 -9.77 -2.85
CA SER A 68 7.66 -9.30 -3.19
C SER A 68 6.94 -8.69 -1.98
N ASN A 69 7.68 -7.99 -1.13
CA ASN A 69 7.18 -7.49 0.15
C ASN A 69 6.43 -6.15 0.02
N GLN A 70 6.59 -5.40 -1.08
CA GLN A 70 5.75 -4.28 -1.43
C GLN A 70 4.68 -4.73 -2.42
N SER A 71 3.48 -4.20 -2.28
CA SER A 71 2.36 -4.49 -3.17
C SER A 71 1.70 -3.21 -3.62
N TRP A 72 1.16 -3.23 -4.83
CA TRP A 72 0.38 -2.15 -5.41
C TRP A 72 -0.93 -2.71 -5.94
N PHE A 73 -1.98 -1.92 -5.80
CA PHE A 73 -3.29 -2.20 -6.37
C PHE A 73 -3.19 -2.27 -7.91
N PRO A 74 -4.22 -2.81 -8.58
CA PRO A 74 -4.31 -2.71 -10.03
C PRO A 74 -4.06 -1.28 -10.49
N GLU A 75 -3.34 -1.12 -11.60
CA GLU A 75 -2.96 0.18 -12.13
C GLU A 75 -4.17 1.11 -12.38
N SER A 76 -5.34 0.54 -12.67
CA SER A 76 -6.59 1.26 -12.88
C SER A 76 -7.23 1.82 -11.60
N TRP A 77 -6.81 1.39 -10.41
CA TRP A 77 -7.39 1.85 -9.16
C TRP A 77 -6.89 3.24 -8.78
N LYS A 78 -7.84 4.13 -8.49
CA LYS A 78 -7.57 5.49 -7.99
C LYS A 78 -7.58 5.52 -6.47
N GLU A 79 -7.12 6.62 -5.87
CA GLU A 79 -7.24 6.86 -4.41
C GLU A 79 -8.66 6.59 -3.89
N SER A 80 -9.68 6.97 -4.67
CA SER A 80 -11.09 6.74 -4.33
C SER A 80 -11.49 5.27 -4.29
N ASP A 81 -10.95 4.42 -5.17
CA ASP A 81 -11.20 2.98 -5.15
C ASP A 81 -10.57 2.33 -3.91
N ILE A 82 -9.34 2.76 -3.57
CA ILE A 82 -8.63 2.30 -2.37
C ILE A 82 -9.40 2.72 -1.11
N ALA A 83 -9.88 3.97 -1.05
CA ALA A 83 -10.69 4.47 0.06
C ALA A 83 -11.99 3.68 0.23
N ALA A 84 -12.71 3.46 -0.87
CA ALA A 84 -13.96 2.69 -0.87
C ALA A 84 -13.74 1.24 -0.43
N ALA A 85 -12.65 0.60 -0.89
CA ALA A 85 -12.29 -0.75 -0.46
C ALA A 85 -12.02 -0.80 1.05
N GLY A 86 -11.21 0.13 1.56
CA GLY A 86 -10.89 0.20 2.98
C GLY A 86 -12.12 0.43 3.86
N ALA A 87 -12.99 1.37 3.48
CA ALA A 87 -14.24 1.64 4.18
C ALA A 87 -15.15 0.40 4.19
N LYS A 88 -15.35 -0.21 3.01
CA LYS A 88 -16.21 -1.40 2.87
C LYS A 88 -15.77 -2.55 3.77
N ILE A 89 -14.46 -2.75 3.91
CA ILE A 89 -13.89 -3.81 4.74
C ILE A 89 -13.96 -3.44 6.22
N ALA A 90 -13.64 -2.20 6.59
CA ALA A 90 -13.68 -1.76 7.98
C ALA A 90 -15.11 -1.79 8.59
N GLU A 91 -16.15 -1.68 7.77
CA GLU A 91 -17.56 -1.77 8.13
C GLU A 91 -18.07 -3.22 8.33
N LEU A 92 -17.29 -4.24 7.96
CA LEU A 92 -17.72 -5.62 8.13
C LEU A 92 -17.90 -5.96 9.63
N PRO A 93 -19.02 -6.60 10.03
CA PRO A 93 -19.31 -6.90 11.44
C PRO A 93 -18.21 -7.72 12.13
N GLU A 94 -17.56 -8.62 11.40
CA GLU A 94 -16.43 -9.43 11.87
C GLU A 94 -15.21 -8.60 12.31
N PHE A 95 -15.11 -7.34 11.86
CA PHE A 95 -14.01 -6.44 12.16
C PHE A 95 -14.40 -5.26 13.06
N ALA A 96 -15.61 -5.28 13.64
CA ALA A 96 -16.09 -4.25 14.55
C ALA A 96 -15.14 -4.05 15.75
N ASN A 97 -14.59 -5.14 16.27
CA ASN A 97 -13.69 -5.15 17.42
C ASN A 97 -12.21 -5.36 17.05
N ALA A 98 -11.84 -5.13 15.78
CA ALA A 98 -10.46 -5.30 15.33
C ALA A 98 -9.51 -4.37 16.10
N GLU A 99 -8.43 -4.94 16.65
CA GLU A 99 -7.42 -4.21 17.41
C GLU A 99 -6.59 -3.29 16.51
N ASN A 100 -6.09 -2.19 17.09
CA ASN A 100 -5.16 -1.30 16.40
C ASN A 100 -3.86 -2.04 16.05
N GLY A 101 -3.33 -1.80 14.84
CA GLY A 101 -2.11 -2.44 14.35
C GLY A 101 -2.29 -3.86 13.81
N VAL A 102 -3.45 -4.50 14.05
CA VAL A 102 -3.78 -5.80 13.46
C VAL A 102 -4.33 -5.58 12.05
N THR A 103 -3.89 -6.42 11.12
CA THR A 103 -4.43 -6.41 9.75
C THR A 103 -5.71 -7.23 9.69
N ILE A 104 -6.78 -6.59 9.24
CA ILE A 104 -8.01 -7.26 8.80
C ILE A 104 -8.00 -7.39 7.29
N PHE A 105 -8.58 -8.45 6.75
CA PHE A 105 -8.63 -8.68 5.31
C PHE A 105 -10.05 -8.91 4.84
N GLY A 106 -10.40 -8.28 3.72
CA GLY A 106 -11.63 -8.57 3.00
C GLY A 106 -11.40 -8.53 1.50
N GLU A 107 -12.43 -8.83 0.73
CA GLU A 107 -12.38 -8.78 -0.73
C GLU A 107 -13.19 -7.61 -1.27
N TYR A 108 -12.62 -6.87 -2.22
CA TYR A 108 -13.28 -5.76 -2.90
C TYR A 108 -12.92 -5.77 -4.38
N LYS A 109 -13.92 -5.82 -5.26
CA LYS A 109 -13.75 -5.90 -6.72
C LYS A 109 -12.75 -6.98 -7.16
N GLY A 110 -12.78 -8.15 -6.52
CA GLY A 110 -11.89 -9.29 -6.83
C GLY A 110 -10.47 -9.16 -6.28
N VAL A 111 -10.16 -8.12 -5.50
CA VAL A 111 -8.86 -7.94 -4.84
C VAL A 111 -9.00 -8.26 -3.35
N ARG A 112 -8.07 -9.06 -2.81
CA ARG A 112 -7.93 -9.22 -1.36
C ARG A 112 -7.15 -8.03 -0.79
N VAL A 113 -7.83 -7.27 0.06
CA VAL A 113 -7.37 -6.00 0.61
C VAL A 113 -7.19 -6.12 2.12
N GLY A 114 -6.01 -5.74 2.60
CA GLY A 114 -5.69 -5.56 4.01
C GLY A 114 -6.00 -4.14 4.46
N VAL A 115 -6.53 -4.01 5.67
CA VAL A 115 -6.76 -2.73 6.37
C VAL A 115 -6.13 -2.82 7.75
N ILE A 116 -5.39 -1.80 8.16
CA ILE A 116 -4.85 -1.66 9.51
C ILE A 116 -5.47 -0.42 10.16
N LYS A 117 -6.06 -0.60 11.35
CA LYS A 117 -6.57 0.51 12.16
C LYS A 117 -5.47 1.13 13.01
N THR A 118 -5.52 2.44 13.21
CA THR A 118 -4.67 3.20 14.15
C THR A 118 -5.57 4.14 14.92
N ASN A 119 -5.57 4.05 16.25
CA ASN A 119 -6.45 4.82 17.13
C ASN A 119 -7.95 4.67 16.80
N GLY A 120 -8.37 3.48 16.35
CA GLY A 120 -9.75 3.19 15.98
C GLY A 120 -10.15 3.59 14.55
N GLU A 121 -9.29 4.33 13.84
CA GLU A 121 -9.53 4.79 12.48
C GLU A 121 -8.71 4.00 11.44
N ILE A 122 -9.11 4.05 10.17
CA ILE A 122 -8.36 3.41 9.09
C ILE A 122 -7.01 4.13 8.89
N GLY A 123 -5.91 3.44 9.19
CA GLY A 123 -4.55 3.96 9.03
C GLY A 123 -3.94 3.61 7.67
N THR A 124 -3.97 2.32 7.30
CA THR A 124 -3.35 1.84 6.06
C THR A 124 -4.26 0.85 5.35
N ILE A 125 -4.36 0.99 4.03
CA ILE A 125 -5.08 0.08 3.14
C ILE A 125 -4.10 -0.39 2.08
N PHE A 126 -4.04 -1.70 1.83
CA PHE A 126 -3.06 -2.30 0.91
C PHE A 126 -3.59 -3.59 0.31
N PRO A 127 -3.14 -3.99 -0.89
CA PRO A 127 -3.46 -5.31 -1.41
C PRO A 127 -2.57 -6.36 -0.74
N ASP A 128 -3.14 -7.51 -0.40
CA ASP A 128 -2.38 -8.62 0.18
C ASP A 128 -1.31 -9.11 -0.82
N ALA A 129 -0.04 -8.96 -0.43
CA ALA A 129 1.09 -9.32 -1.27
C ALA A 129 1.29 -10.85 -1.40
N THR A 130 0.80 -11.60 -0.41
CA THR A 130 1.06 -13.03 -0.25
C THR A 130 -0.03 -13.91 -0.86
N LYS A 131 -1.24 -13.37 -0.97
CA LYS A 131 -2.41 -14.08 -1.47
C LYS A 131 -3.35 -13.12 -2.20
N GLN A 132 -3.82 -13.53 -3.37
CA GLN A 132 -4.98 -12.95 -4.04
C GLN A 132 -5.99 -14.07 -4.33
N PRO A 133 -7.29 -13.75 -4.50
CA PRO A 133 -8.33 -14.72 -4.86
C PRO A 133 -8.03 -15.44 -6.17
#